data_AF-X1MHQ5-F1
#
_entry.id   AF-X1MHQ5-F1
#
_cell.length_a   1.000
_cell.length_b   1.000
_cell.length_c   1.000
_cell.angle_alpha   90.00
_cell.angle_beta   90.00
_cell.angle_gamma   90.00
#
_symmetry.space_group_name_H-M   'P 1'
#
loop_
_entity.id
_entity.type
_entity.pdbx_description
1 polymer ?
#
loop_
_entity_poly.entity_id
_entity_poly.type
_entity_poly.pdbx_seq_one_letter_code
_entity_poly.pdbx_strand_id
1 'polypeptide(L)'
;WLSTPNGSVIDFQFPDPDTVDHFEFSESVPGVDGIGYTFIVDTCWQCWWSLETWPGCSVIVSNSVIRGSAIRIPGSDTFDIYGIADYNFYSDLIVPLSDRHLEYVNTYAYWWNWYPMENTVFNIDSCIFGEMIGRGNSKTYATRCTHDGATISLSVEDSALVSFVDGIGQAFVSSWDRATLLMVNTSVIPLWPYQSTNLAHGHSYFLAVNSFFEYEPEAMDTAFVMVAAIDSPVTGMVDTTIDIYGSAWVDVGPFNSITHDRYKLYWAYDGGTIWTLIHES
;
A
#
# COMPACT_ATOMS: atom_id res chain seq x y z
N TRP A 1 -2.35 17.66 -4.95
CA TRP A 1 -3.54 16.85 -5.22
C TRP A 1 -4.73 17.78 -5.37
N LEU A 2 -5.40 17.76 -6.51
CA LEU A 2 -6.71 18.37 -6.71
C LEU A 2 -7.75 17.41 -6.11
N SER A 3 -8.52 17.88 -5.13
CA SER A 3 -9.47 17.03 -4.41
C SER A 3 -10.80 16.95 -5.15
N THR A 4 -11.42 15.76 -5.15
CA THR A 4 -12.74 15.51 -5.75
C THR A 4 -13.69 14.97 -4.67
N PRO A 5 -14.31 15.85 -3.86
CA PRO A 5 -15.17 15.45 -2.76
C PRO A 5 -16.47 14.74 -3.21
N ASN A 6 -17.26 14.30 -2.23
CA ASN A 6 -18.56 13.70 -2.48
C ASN A 6 -19.48 14.64 -3.27
N GLY A 7 -20.12 14.10 -4.31
CA GLY A 7 -21.02 14.85 -5.19
C GLY A 7 -20.30 15.61 -6.31
N SER A 8 -18.96 15.62 -6.35
CA SER A 8 -18.23 16.23 -7.46
C SER A 8 -18.41 15.44 -8.75
N VAL A 9 -18.56 16.15 -9.86
CA VAL A 9 -18.58 15.59 -11.22
C VAL A 9 -17.45 16.22 -12.02
N ILE A 10 -16.56 15.38 -12.51
CA ILE A 10 -15.41 15.78 -13.33
C ILE A 10 -15.43 14.96 -14.62
N ASP A 11 -15.44 15.63 -15.76
CA ASP A 11 -15.16 15.10 -17.09
C ASP A 11 -14.18 16.07 -17.74
N PHE A 12 -12.89 15.76 -17.62
CA PHE A 12 -11.85 16.75 -17.81
C PHE A 12 -10.58 16.21 -18.46
N GLN A 13 -9.93 17.07 -19.24
CA GLN A 13 -8.61 16.84 -19.82
C GLN A 13 -7.61 17.79 -19.18
N PHE A 14 -6.59 17.25 -18.51
CA PHE A 14 -5.49 18.05 -18.00
C PHE A 14 -4.59 18.54 -19.12
N PRO A 15 -4.00 19.74 -18.99
CA PRO A 15 -2.93 20.17 -19.87
C PRO A 15 -1.73 19.21 -19.83
N ASP A 16 -0.88 19.25 -20.85
CA ASP A 16 0.37 18.49 -20.82
C ASP A 16 1.26 18.91 -19.63
N PRO A 17 2.03 17.99 -19.04
CA PRO A 17 2.89 18.27 -17.89
C PRO A 17 4.15 19.05 -18.30
N ASP A 18 3.97 20.32 -18.63
CA ASP A 18 5.03 21.23 -19.08
C ASP A 18 4.79 22.65 -18.52
N THR A 19 4.91 23.67 -19.37
CA THR A 19 4.71 25.08 -19.07
C THR A 19 3.25 25.42 -19.29
N VAL A 20 2.65 25.99 -18.26
CA VAL A 20 1.24 26.36 -18.23
C VAL A 20 1.16 27.85 -18.02
N ASP A 21 0.78 28.57 -19.07
CA ASP A 21 0.59 30.02 -19.02
C ASP A 21 -0.60 30.38 -18.13
N HIS A 22 -1.69 29.61 -18.24
CA HIS A 22 -2.87 29.70 -17.39
C HIS A 22 -3.59 28.35 -17.33
N PHE A 23 -3.98 27.93 -16.13
CA PHE A 23 -4.84 26.80 -15.88
C PHE A 23 -5.81 27.13 -14.76
N GLU A 24 -7.08 26.82 -14.96
CA GLU A 24 -8.11 26.92 -13.95
C GLU A 24 -8.81 25.57 -13.78
N PHE A 25 -9.00 25.19 -12.53
CA PHE A 25 -9.83 24.07 -12.10
C PHE A 25 -10.88 24.61 -11.14
N SER A 26 -12.08 24.86 -11.65
CA SER A 26 -13.18 25.49 -10.91
C SER A 26 -14.53 25.07 -11.49
N GLU A 27 -15.60 25.31 -10.75
CA GLU A 27 -16.98 25.06 -11.21
C GLU A 27 -17.42 25.98 -12.36
N SER A 28 -16.60 26.96 -12.76
CA SER A 28 -16.84 27.75 -13.97
C SER A 28 -16.29 27.07 -15.23
N VAL A 29 -15.45 26.04 -15.07
CA VAL A 29 -14.84 25.28 -16.15
C VAL A 29 -15.79 24.15 -16.57
N PRO A 30 -16.16 24.05 -17.87
CA PRO A 30 -17.03 22.97 -18.34
C PRO A 30 -16.49 21.59 -17.96
N GLY A 31 -17.39 20.74 -17.46
CA GLY A 31 -17.03 19.40 -17.01
C GLY A 31 -16.49 19.34 -15.59
N VAL A 32 -16.43 20.44 -14.84
CA VAL A 32 -16.06 20.44 -13.42
C VAL A 32 -17.22 21.00 -12.60
N ASP A 33 -17.75 20.21 -11.68
CA ASP A 33 -18.87 20.60 -10.81
C ASP A 33 -18.71 19.99 -9.39
N GLY A 34 -19.29 20.66 -8.40
CA GLY A 34 -19.39 20.19 -7.02
C GLY A 34 -18.05 20.00 -6.30
N ILE A 35 -16.97 20.63 -6.75
CA ILE A 35 -15.65 20.54 -6.10
C ILE A 35 -15.52 21.51 -4.93
N GLY A 36 -16.29 22.60 -4.89
CA GLY A 36 -16.33 23.56 -3.78
C GLY A 36 -15.09 24.44 -3.64
N TYR A 37 -14.21 24.48 -4.65
CA TYR A 37 -13.05 25.37 -4.69
C TYR A 37 -12.69 25.81 -6.11
N THR A 38 -11.85 26.83 -6.19
CA THR A 38 -11.19 27.28 -7.41
C THR A 38 -9.69 27.15 -7.22
N PHE A 39 -9.02 26.48 -8.16
CA PHE A 39 -7.57 26.41 -8.24
C PHE A 39 -7.12 27.05 -9.54
N ILE A 40 -6.25 28.06 -9.44
CA ILE A 40 -5.70 28.77 -10.60
C ILE A 40 -4.19 28.70 -10.54
N VAL A 41 -3.59 28.38 -11.67
CA VAL A 41 -2.15 28.44 -11.91
C VAL A 41 -1.92 29.42 -13.04
N ASP A 42 -1.11 30.44 -12.77
CA ASP A 42 -0.68 31.43 -13.76
C ASP A 42 0.83 31.36 -13.92
N THR A 43 1.29 31.15 -15.16
CA THR A 43 2.71 31.11 -15.55
C THR A 43 3.55 30.21 -14.64
N CYS A 44 3.32 28.91 -14.73
CA CYS A 44 4.08 27.90 -13.99
C CYS A 44 4.79 26.95 -14.95
N TRP A 45 5.99 26.52 -14.57
CA TRP A 45 6.83 25.64 -15.38
C TRP A 45 6.90 24.26 -14.73
N GLN A 46 7.00 23.21 -15.56
CA GLN A 46 7.08 21.81 -15.11
C GLN A 46 5.88 21.40 -14.22
N CYS A 47 4.68 21.80 -14.62
CA CYS A 47 3.45 21.46 -13.92
C CYS A 47 3.17 19.96 -14.01
N TRP A 48 2.71 19.41 -12.88
CA TRP A 48 2.29 18.01 -12.77
C TRP A 48 0.95 17.95 -12.06
N TRP A 49 0.04 17.13 -12.60
CA TRP A 49 -1.34 17.06 -12.15
C TRP A 49 -1.60 15.78 -11.38
N SER A 50 -2.20 15.88 -10.22
CA SER A 50 -2.62 14.70 -9.48
C SER A 50 -3.98 14.92 -8.85
N LEU A 51 -4.81 13.89 -8.84
CA LEU A 51 -6.17 13.91 -8.31
C LEU A 51 -6.29 13.04 -7.07
N GLU A 52 -6.92 13.55 -6.01
CA GLU A 52 -7.39 12.68 -4.92
C GLU A 52 -8.91 12.56 -5.00
N THR A 53 -9.43 11.33 -4.91
CA THR A 53 -10.86 11.04 -5.03
C THR A 53 -11.46 10.57 -3.72
N TRP A 54 -12.69 11.01 -3.44
CA TRP A 54 -13.49 10.65 -2.26
C TRP A 54 -14.82 9.96 -2.65
N PRO A 55 -15.46 9.22 -1.72
CA PRO A 55 -16.72 8.52 -2.03
C PRO A 55 -17.78 9.44 -2.60
N GLY A 56 -18.57 8.95 -3.55
CA GLY A 56 -19.70 9.66 -4.15
C GLY A 56 -19.34 10.65 -5.27
N CYS A 57 -18.08 10.72 -5.71
CA CYS A 57 -17.71 11.50 -6.89
C CYS A 57 -17.99 10.73 -8.21
N SER A 58 -17.98 11.44 -9.32
CA SER A 58 -17.95 10.86 -10.67
C SER A 58 -16.85 11.54 -11.47
N VAL A 59 -15.77 10.83 -11.77
CA VAL A 59 -14.57 11.40 -12.39
C VAL A 59 -14.21 10.62 -13.65
N ILE A 60 -14.09 11.32 -14.77
CA ILE A 60 -13.57 10.85 -16.04
C ILE A 60 -12.39 11.75 -16.41
N VAL A 61 -11.20 11.17 -16.52
CA VAL A 61 -10.00 11.87 -16.99
C VAL A 61 -9.65 11.36 -18.37
N SER A 62 -9.73 12.23 -19.37
CA SER A 62 -9.47 11.85 -20.75
C SER A 62 -8.23 12.54 -21.34
N ASN A 63 -7.55 11.85 -22.26
CA ASN A 63 -6.48 12.41 -23.10
C ASN A 63 -5.40 13.15 -22.32
N SER A 64 -5.01 12.62 -21.16
CA SER A 64 -4.15 13.31 -20.20
C SER A 64 -2.89 12.52 -19.87
N VAL A 65 -1.87 13.23 -19.40
CA VAL A 65 -0.77 12.63 -18.64
C VAL A 65 -0.87 13.16 -17.22
N ILE A 66 -1.27 12.31 -16.29
CA ILE A 66 -1.36 12.69 -14.88
C ILE A 66 -0.16 12.13 -14.12
N ARG A 67 0.31 12.94 -13.19
CA ARG A 67 1.32 12.53 -12.24
C ARG A 67 0.72 11.47 -11.32
N GLY A 68 -0.43 11.70 -10.70
CA GLY A 68 -0.97 10.71 -9.77
C GLY A 68 -2.47 10.61 -9.60
N SER A 69 -2.90 9.43 -9.16
CA SER A 69 -4.25 9.14 -8.68
C SER A 69 -4.21 8.62 -7.25
N ALA A 70 -4.81 9.38 -6.33
CA ALA A 70 -4.92 9.05 -4.93
C ALA A 70 -6.37 8.65 -4.63
N ILE A 71 -6.58 7.45 -4.10
CA ILE A 71 -7.93 6.93 -3.82
C ILE A 71 -8.14 6.86 -2.32
N ARG A 72 -9.04 7.70 -1.81
CA ARG A 72 -9.48 7.66 -0.41
C ARG A 72 -10.63 6.67 -0.28
N ILE A 73 -10.47 5.65 0.57
CA ILE A 73 -11.44 4.55 0.73
C ILE A 73 -11.91 4.45 2.19
N PRO A 74 -12.62 5.46 2.72
CA PRO A 74 -13.28 5.38 4.03
C PRO A 74 -14.56 4.53 3.97
N GLY A 75 -15.22 4.33 5.10
CA GLY A 75 -16.46 3.58 5.22
C GLY A 75 -16.28 2.17 5.81
N SER A 76 -17.14 1.25 5.39
CA SER A 76 -17.18 -0.13 5.87
C SER A 76 -17.36 -1.15 4.74
N ASP A 77 -17.23 -0.70 3.50
CA ASP A 77 -17.42 -1.54 2.31
C ASP A 77 -16.18 -2.41 2.05
N THR A 78 -16.35 -3.37 1.14
CA THR A 78 -15.26 -4.20 0.62
C THR A 78 -14.99 -3.81 -0.82
N PHE A 79 -13.71 -3.61 -1.15
CA PHE A 79 -13.26 -3.29 -2.50
C PHE A 79 -12.21 -4.29 -2.95
N ASP A 80 -12.30 -4.70 -4.22
CA ASP A 80 -11.39 -5.65 -4.86
C ASP A 80 -10.74 -4.98 -6.08
N ILE A 81 -9.43 -4.73 -6.02
CA ILE A 81 -8.66 -4.11 -7.09
C ILE A 81 -7.67 -5.12 -7.66
N TYR A 82 -7.56 -5.18 -8.99
CA TYR A 82 -6.65 -6.08 -9.67
C TYR A 82 -5.95 -5.41 -10.86
N GLY A 83 -4.65 -5.63 -11.00
CA GLY A 83 -3.91 -5.34 -12.24
C GLY A 83 -3.72 -3.86 -12.57
N ILE A 84 -3.99 -2.95 -11.64
CA ILE A 84 -3.72 -1.51 -11.81
C ILE A 84 -2.26 -1.24 -11.46
N ALA A 85 -1.54 -0.56 -12.36
CA ALA A 85 -0.11 -0.36 -12.26
C ALA A 85 0.29 1.12 -12.45
N ASP A 86 1.28 1.52 -11.67
CA ASP A 86 2.08 2.71 -11.91
C ASP A 86 2.75 2.67 -13.29
N TYR A 87 3.09 3.85 -13.81
CA TYR A 87 3.74 4.04 -15.11
C TYR A 87 3.02 3.35 -16.27
N ASN A 88 1.69 3.41 -16.28
CA ASN A 88 0.90 2.70 -17.27
C ASN A 88 -0.04 3.64 -18.04
N PHE A 89 -0.25 3.28 -19.31
CA PHE A 89 -1.22 3.91 -20.18
C PHE A 89 -2.54 3.12 -20.17
N TYR A 90 -3.63 3.83 -19.93
CA TYR A 90 -4.98 3.27 -19.89
C TYR A 90 -5.79 3.80 -21.08
N SER A 91 -6.16 2.90 -21.99
CA SER A 91 -7.04 3.25 -23.10
C SER A 91 -8.45 3.54 -22.63
N ASP A 92 -8.92 2.75 -21.67
CA ASP A 92 -10.25 2.83 -21.05
C ASP A 92 -10.23 1.98 -19.75
N LEU A 93 -9.79 2.58 -18.65
CA LEU A 93 -9.80 1.94 -17.33
C LEU A 93 -10.93 2.53 -16.50
N ILE A 94 -11.89 1.69 -16.13
CA ILE A 94 -12.82 1.98 -15.04
C ILE A 94 -12.28 1.30 -13.78
N VAL A 95 -11.97 2.09 -12.75
CA VAL A 95 -11.52 1.56 -11.44
C VAL A 95 -12.73 0.93 -10.74
N PRO A 96 -12.66 -0.34 -10.30
CA PRO A 96 -13.82 -1.07 -9.77
C PRO A 96 -14.17 -0.64 -8.34
N LEU A 97 -14.69 0.58 -8.18
CA LEU A 97 -15.16 1.16 -6.93
C LEU A 97 -16.69 1.12 -6.89
N SER A 98 -17.29 0.60 -5.81
CA SER A 98 -18.74 0.53 -5.67
C SER A 98 -19.39 1.85 -5.25
N ASP A 99 -18.61 2.80 -4.75
CA ASP A 99 -19.08 4.01 -4.09
C ASP A 99 -18.91 5.28 -4.93
N ARG A 100 -18.28 5.20 -6.10
CA ARG A 100 -18.01 6.33 -7.01
C ARG A 100 -17.70 5.82 -8.42
N HIS A 101 -17.80 6.70 -9.40
CA HIS A 101 -17.28 6.43 -10.75
C HIS A 101 -15.88 7.06 -10.90
N LEU A 102 -14.90 6.27 -11.32
CA LEU A 102 -13.55 6.75 -11.63
C LEU A 102 -13.04 6.06 -12.90
N GLU A 103 -12.82 6.86 -13.94
CA GLU A 103 -12.48 6.38 -15.26
C GLU A 103 -11.31 7.17 -15.87
N TYR A 104 -10.43 6.46 -16.56
CA TYR A 104 -9.27 6.99 -17.27
C TYR A 104 -9.34 6.55 -18.73
N VAL A 105 -9.53 7.50 -19.64
CA VAL A 105 -9.69 7.25 -21.09
C VAL A 105 -8.55 7.87 -21.87
N ASN A 106 -7.75 7.07 -22.57
CA ASN A 106 -6.54 7.54 -23.26
C ASN A 106 -5.64 8.37 -22.33
N THR A 107 -5.39 7.87 -21.12
CA THR A 107 -4.66 8.60 -20.06
C THR A 107 -3.48 7.78 -19.55
N TYR A 108 -2.34 8.43 -19.40
CA TYR A 108 -1.16 7.87 -18.73
C TYR A 108 -1.15 8.29 -17.27
N ALA A 109 -1.00 7.34 -16.34
CA ALA A 109 -0.85 7.62 -14.91
C ALA A 109 0.53 7.18 -14.42
N TYR A 110 1.28 8.10 -13.81
CA TYR A 110 2.61 7.76 -13.26
C TYR A 110 2.50 6.97 -11.97
N TRP A 111 1.65 7.37 -11.01
CA TRP A 111 1.53 6.66 -9.75
C TRP A 111 0.11 6.58 -9.18
N TRP A 112 -0.18 5.48 -8.51
CA TRP A 112 -1.40 5.16 -7.79
C TRP A 112 -1.12 5.10 -6.30
N ASN A 113 -1.94 5.81 -5.52
CA ASN A 113 -1.85 5.83 -4.07
C ASN A 113 -3.16 5.36 -3.46
N TRP A 114 -3.08 4.41 -2.54
CA TRP A 114 -4.25 3.78 -1.94
C TRP A 114 -4.35 4.11 -0.46
N TYR A 115 -5.48 4.65 -0.04
CA TYR A 115 -5.73 4.99 1.37
C TYR A 115 -7.00 4.31 1.88
N PRO A 116 -6.93 3.01 2.24
CA PRO A 116 -7.96 2.35 3.03
C PRO A 116 -8.08 2.99 4.40
N MET A 117 -9.29 3.34 4.82
CA MET A 117 -9.55 4.07 6.06
C MET A 117 -10.77 3.50 6.78
N GLU A 118 -11.01 3.98 8.01
CA GLU A 118 -12.20 3.62 8.80
C GLU A 118 -12.37 2.11 8.99
N ASN A 119 -13.42 1.47 8.51
CA ASN A 119 -13.66 0.02 8.69
C ASN A 119 -13.64 -0.75 7.36
N THR A 120 -13.04 -0.17 6.32
CA THR A 120 -12.97 -0.74 4.97
C THR A 120 -12.19 -2.06 4.96
N VAL A 121 -12.64 -3.01 4.14
CA VAL A 121 -11.84 -4.16 3.72
C VAL A 121 -11.35 -3.93 2.29
N PHE A 122 -10.04 -3.88 2.10
CA PHE A 122 -9.42 -3.57 0.81
C PHE A 122 -8.57 -4.75 0.33
N ASN A 123 -9.04 -5.45 -0.69
CA ASN A 123 -8.28 -6.50 -1.36
C ASN A 123 -7.62 -5.89 -2.61
N ILE A 124 -6.31 -6.03 -2.73
CA ILE A 124 -5.56 -5.57 -3.89
C ILE A 124 -4.62 -6.68 -4.35
N ASP A 125 -4.64 -7.00 -5.64
CA ASP A 125 -3.84 -8.10 -6.18
C ASP A 125 -3.19 -7.77 -7.52
N SER A 126 -1.95 -8.22 -7.71
CA SER A 126 -1.21 -8.06 -8.97
C SER A 126 -1.10 -6.60 -9.44
N CYS A 127 -1.00 -5.66 -8.50
CA CYS A 127 -0.90 -4.22 -8.76
C CYS A 127 0.53 -3.68 -8.57
N ILE A 128 0.82 -2.54 -9.19
CA ILE A 128 2.02 -1.74 -8.91
C ILE A 128 1.55 -0.37 -8.42
N PHE A 129 2.01 0.06 -7.24
CA PHE A 129 1.55 1.30 -6.62
C PHE A 129 2.68 2.03 -5.90
N GLY A 130 2.56 3.36 -5.82
CA GLY A 130 3.60 4.23 -5.28
C GLY A 130 3.52 4.48 -3.78
N GLU A 131 2.35 4.33 -3.18
CA GLU A 131 2.12 4.43 -1.72
C GLU A 131 0.83 3.72 -1.34
N MET A 132 0.82 3.13 -0.15
CA MET A 132 -0.40 2.64 0.47
C MET A 132 -0.33 2.84 1.97
N ILE A 133 -1.35 3.49 2.54
CA ILE A 133 -1.45 3.71 3.99
C ILE A 133 -2.81 3.23 4.49
N GLY A 134 -2.83 2.11 5.21
CA GLY A 134 -4.01 1.63 5.92
C GLY A 134 -4.23 2.40 7.22
N ARG A 135 -5.41 2.99 7.42
CA ARG A 135 -5.76 3.83 8.59
C ARG A 135 -7.07 3.41 9.25
N GLY A 136 -7.37 4.00 10.41
CA GLY A 136 -8.55 3.69 11.21
C GLY A 136 -8.53 2.27 11.75
N ASN A 137 -9.54 1.48 11.42
CA ASN A 137 -9.65 0.04 11.66
C ASN A 137 -9.71 -0.76 10.34
N SER A 138 -9.18 -0.20 9.25
CA SER A 138 -9.23 -0.84 7.93
C SER A 138 -8.42 -2.14 7.91
N LYS A 139 -8.78 -3.03 6.99
CA LYS A 139 -8.06 -4.28 6.75
C LYS A 139 -7.70 -4.35 5.28
N THR A 140 -6.41 -4.42 4.99
CA THR A 140 -5.90 -4.51 3.64
C THR A 140 -5.21 -5.85 3.42
N TYR A 141 -5.58 -6.52 2.33
CA TYR A 141 -4.95 -7.76 1.88
C TYR A 141 -4.36 -7.51 0.50
N ALA A 142 -3.06 -7.24 0.46
CA ALA A 142 -2.29 -6.99 -0.75
C ALA A 142 -1.50 -8.24 -1.13
N THR A 143 -1.74 -8.80 -2.32
CA THR A 143 -1.11 -10.04 -2.77
C THR A 143 -0.46 -9.87 -4.14
N ARG A 144 0.76 -10.37 -4.36
CA ARG A 144 1.48 -10.26 -5.64
C ARG A 144 1.64 -8.82 -6.14
N CYS A 145 1.70 -7.87 -5.22
CA CYS A 145 1.84 -6.45 -5.55
C CYS A 145 3.29 -5.98 -5.49
N THR A 146 3.60 -4.93 -6.24
CA THR A 146 4.83 -4.16 -6.07
C THR A 146 4.48 -2.78 -5.50
N HIS A 147 4.96 -2.50 -4.30
CA HIS A 147 5.06 -1.13 -3.81
C HIS A 147 6.36 -0.55 -4.36
N ASP A 148 6.30 0.30 -5.38
CA ASP A 148 7.50 0.78 -6.08
C ASP A 148 8.21 1.95 -5.37
N GLY A 149 7.60 2.48 -4.30
CA GLY A 149 8.17 3.53 -3.45
C GLY A 149 8.21 4.91 -4.08
N ALA A 150 7.60 5.11 -5.25
CA ALA A 150 7.76 6.35 -6.01
C ALA A 150 7.15 7.59 -5.31
N THR A 151 6.23 7.42 -4.35
CA THR A 151 5.67 8.57 -3.61
C THR A 151 6.13 8.65 -2.16
N ILE A 152 5.80 7.70 -1.28
CA ILE A 152 6.29 7.73 0.13
C ILE A 152 6.50 6.32 0.68
N SER A 153 5.44 5.63 1.12
CA SER A 153 5.59 4.43 1.95
C SER A 153 4.44 3.44 1.81
N LEU A 154 4.76 2.19 2.12
CA LEU A 154 3.78 1.17 2.49
C LEU A 154 3.70 1.19 4.02
N SER A 155 2.63 1.78 4.54
CA SER A 155 2.47 2.01 5.96
C SER A 155 1.11 1.56 6.49
N VAL A 156 1.03 1.41 7.80
CA VAL A 156 -0.23 1.17 8.51
C VAL A 156 -0.24 1.94 9.83
N GLU A 157 -1.36 2.59 10.14
CA GLU A 157 -1.52 3.50 11.28
C GLU A 157 -2.84 3.21 12.05
N ASP A 158 -3.08 3.93 13.15
CA ASP A 158 -4.25 3.77 14.03
C ASP A 158 -4.40 2.34 14.59
N SER A 159 -5.44 1.61 14.21
CA SER A 159 -5.71 0.22 14.61
C SER A 159 -5.85 -0.69 13.38
N ALA A 160 -5.35 -0.26 12.22
CA ALA A 160 -5.53 -0.96 10.96
C ALA A 160 -4.61 -2.18 10.82
N LEU A 161 -4.95 -3.05 9.87
CA LEU A 161 -4.15 -4.20 9.46
C LEU A 161 -3.79 -4.05 7.98
N VAL A 162 -2.51 -4.19 7.65
CA VAL A 162 -2.05 -4.40 6.27
C VAL A 162 -1.33 -5.73 6.21
N SER A 163 -1.85 -6.66 5.41
CA SER A 163 -1.22 -7.92 5.04
C SER A 163 -0.66 -7.80 3.64
N PHE A 164 0.65 -7.90 3.47
CA PHE A 164 1.36 -7.80 2.19
C PHE A 164 2.08 -9.12 1.90
N VAL A 165 1.62 -9.83 0.88
CA VAL A 165 1.95 -11.24 0.62
C VAL A 165 2.50 -11.41 -0.80
N ASP A 166 3.56 -12.19 -0.95
CA ASP A 166 4.21 -12.52 -2.23
C ASP A 166 4.57 -11.26 -3.05
N GLY A 167 4.96 -10.18 -2.37
CA GLY A 167 5.17 -8.87 -2.98
C GLY A 167 6.61 -8.38 -2.94
N ILE A 168 6.81 -7.19 -3.50
CA ILE A 168 8.09 -6.45 -3.46
C ILE A 168 7.81 -5.04 -2.96
N GLY A 169 8.55 -4.59 -1.94
CA GLY A 169 8.60 -3.20 -1.49
C GLY A 169 9.91 -2.54 -1.91
N GLN A 170 9.83 -1.44 -2.65
CA GLN A 170 10.98 -0.64 -3.11
C GLN A 170 11.12 0.70 -2.38
N ALA A 171 10.47 0.82 -1.22
CA ALA A 171 10.74 1.84 -0.23
C ALA A 171 10.65 1.20 1.16
N PHE A 172 11.11 1.94 2.16
CA PHE A 172 10.94 1.53 3.55
C PHE A 172 9.44 1.41 3.90
N VAL A 173 9.14 0.54 4.85
CA VAL A 173 7.78 0.24 5.30
C VAL A 173 7.63 0.52 6.79
N SER A 174 6.41 0.82 7.24
CA SER A 174 6.20 1.10 8.67
C SER A 174 4.84 0.74 9.25
N SER A 175 4.83 0.48 10.56
CA SER A 175 3.63 0.35 11.37
C SER A 175 3.62 1.38 12.52
N TRP A 176 2.47 1.99 12.78
CA TRP A 176 2.31 3.06 13.77
C TRP A 176 1.13 2.80 14.70
N ASP A 177 1.10 3.52 15.83
CA ASP A 177 0.02 3.51 16.81
C ASP A 177 -0.33 2.13 17.36
N ARG A 178 -1.45 1.51 17.00
CA ARG A 178 -1.88 0.16 17.40
C ARG A 178 -2.05 -0.76 16.18
N ALA A 179 -1.46 -0.38 15.06
CA ALA A 179 -1.63 -1.06 13.80
C ALA A 179 -0.80 -2.35 13.71
N THR A 180 -1.12 -3.19 12.72
CA THR A 180 -0.36 -4.39 12.39
C THR A 180 0.04 -4.38 10.93
N LEU A 181 1.34 -4.43 10.66
CA LEU A 181 1.89 -4.74 9.35
C LEU A 181 2.31 -6.21 9.35
N LEU A 182 1.71 -7.02 8.48
CA LEU A 182 2.07 -8.40 8.26
C LEU A 182 2.69 -8.53 6.86
N MET A 183 3.91 -9.06 6.79
CA MET A 183 4.62 -9.30 5.54
C MET A 183 4.92 -10.78 5.39
N VAL A 184 4.53 -11.39 4.28
CA VAL A 184 4.77 -12.82 4.02
C VAL A 184 5.39 -12.98 2.65
N ASN A 185 6.48 -13.76 2.55
CA ASN A 185 7.18 -14.01 1.29
C ASN A 185 7.51 -12.72 0.52
N THR A 186 7.92 -11.67 1.23
CA THR A 186 8.14 -10.34 0.64
C THR A 186 9.61 -9.97 0.63
N SER A 187 10.02 -9.20 -0.38
CA SER A 187 11.33 -8.55 -0.40
C SER A 187 11.19 -7.03 -0.24
N VAL A 188 11.90 -6.43 0.71
CA VAL A 188 11.97 -4.97 0.92
C VAL A 188 13.38 -4.47 0.58
N ILE A 189 13.51 -3.77 -0.54
CA ILE A 189 14.76 -3.26 -1.10
C ILE A 189 14.55 -1.77 -1.45
N PRO A 190 14.73 -0.85 -0.49
CA PRO A 190 14.43 0.56 -0.69
C PRO A 190 15.26 1.22 -1.81
N LEU A 191 14.60 1.70 -2.86
CA LEU A 191 15.17 2.49 -3.95
C LEU A 191 14.93 4.00 -3.76
N TRP A 192 13.84 4.36 -3.08
CA TRP A 192 13.41 5.74 -2.85
C TRP A 192 13.42 6.07 -1.35
N PRO A 193 14.35 6.91 -0.86
CA PRO A 193 14.47 7.19 0.57
C PRO A 193 13.59 8.37 0.99
N TYR A 194 12.26 8.23 0.91
CA TYR A 194 11.33 9.15 1.59
C TYR A 194 11.29 8.92 3.11
N GLN A 195 11.60 7.69 3.51
CA GLN A 195 11.89 7.25 4.86
C GLN A 195 13.30 6.64 4.87
N SER A 196 13.89 6.44 6.06
CA SER A 196 15.29 6.02 6.20
C SER A 196 15.50 4.67 6.90
N THR A 197 14.44 4.04 7.42
CA THR A 197 14.51 2.74 8.10
C THR A 197 13.16 2.03 8.05
N ASN A 198 13.15 0.70 8.14
CA ASN A 198 11.92 -0.07 8.32
C ASN A 198 11.53 0.02 9.80
N LEU A 199 10.30 0.40 10.11
CA LEU A 199 9.98 0.89 11.45
C LEU A 199 8.66 0.37 12.00
N ALA A 200 8.67 -0.13 13.24
CA ALA A 200 7.49 -0.25 14.07
C ALA A 200 7.53 0.81 15.19
N HIS A 201 6.46 1.59 15.33
CA HIS A 201 6.39 2.69 16.30
C HIS A 201 5.07 2.67 17.09
N GLY A 202 5.01 3.33 18.24
CA GLY A 202 3.86 3.30 19.13
C GLY A 202 3.67 1.91 19.74
N HIS A 203 2.41 1.47 19.90
CA HIS A 203 2.01 0.12 20.31
C HIS A 203 1.71 -0.80 19.10
N SER A 204 2.44 -0.64 18.00
CA SER A 204 2.19 -1.37 16.75
C SER A 204 2.94 -2.70 16.67
N TYR A 205 2.53 -3.53 15.72
CA TYR A 205 3.13 -4.81 15.40
C TYR A 205 3.66 -4.82 13.97
N PHE A 206 4.92 -5.18 13.80
CA PHE A 206 5.51 -5.52 12.52
C PHE A 206 5.88 -7.00 12.53
N LEU A 207 5.13 -7.79 11.77
CA LEU A 207 5.30 -9.23 11.69
C LEU A 207 5.77 -9.59 10.28
N ALA A 208 6.84 -10.36 10.16
CA ALA A 208 7.34 -10.82 8.87
C ALA A 208 7.63 -12.32 8.89
N VAL A 209 7.22 -13.03 7.84
CA VAL A 209 7.50 -14.45 7.64
C VAL A 209 8.12 -14.64 6.25
N ASN A 210 9.23 -15.37 6.17
CA ASN A 210 9.94 -15.67 4.92
C ASN A 210 10.21 -14.42 4.08
N SER A 211 10.54 -13.31 4.74
CA SER A 211 10.73 -12.03 4.08
C SER A 211 12.19 -11.59 4.15
N PHE A 212 12.65 -10.92 3.11
CA PHE A 212 13.98 -10.33 3.01
C PHE A 212 13.90 -8.82 3.19
N PHE A 213 14.82 -8.25 3.96
CA PHE A 213 14.96 -6.83 4.16
C PHE A 213 16.42 -6.42 3.93
N GLU A 214 16.66 -5.44 3.06
CA GLU A 214 18.01 -4.86 2.90
C GLU A 214 18.45 -4.13 4.19
N TYR A 215 17.49 -3.56 4.91
CA TYR A 215 17.66 -2.94 6.22
C TYR A 215 16.66 -3.56 7.19
N GLU A 216 17.13 -4.15 8.29
CA GLU A 216 16.25 -4.83 9.25
C GLU A 216 15.22 -3.85 9.85
N PRO A 217 13.98 -4.30 10.14
CA PRO A 217 13.00 -3.48 10.84
C PRO A 217 13.39 -3.24 12.30
N GLU A 218 13.16 -2.03 12.78
CA GLU A 218 13.45 -1.61 14.16
C GLU A 218 12.17 -1.39 14.97
N ALA A 219 12.18 -1.82 16.23
CA ALA A 219 11.09 -1.54 17.16
C ALA A 219 11.36 -0.27 17.99
N MET A 220 10.46 0.71 17.91
CA MET A 220 10.50 1.94 18.71
C MET A 220 9.36 1.98 19.74
N ASP A 221 9.48 2.88 20.72
CA ASP A 221 8.49 3.06 21.79
C ASP A 221 8.06 1.77 22.49
N THR A 222 6.79 1.37 22.34
CA THR A 222 6.19 0.16 22.90
C THR A 222 5.91 -0.88 21.81
N ALA A 223 6.53 -0.73 20.63
CA ALA A 223 6.24 -1.54 19.45
C ALA A 223 6.88 -2.92 19.56
N PHE A 224 6.45 -3.81 18.69
CA PHE A 224 6.91 -5.18 18.61
C PHE A 224 7.23 -5.54 17.16
N VAL A 225 8.44 -6.04 16.93
CA VAL A 225 8.88 -6.56 15.65
C VAL A 225 9.17 -8.05 15.82
N MET A 226 8.64 -8.87 14.92
CA MET A 226 9.01 -10.29 14.83
C MET A 226 9.24 -10.66 13.39
N VAL A 227 10.40 -11.26 13.12
CA VAL A 227 10.75 -11.81 11.82
C VAL A 227 11.04 -13.29 12.00
N ALA A 228 10.32 -14.11 11.24
CA ALA A 228 10.51 -15.55 11.20
C ALA A 228 10.87 -16.00 9.78
N ALA A 229 11.72 -17.01 9.70
CA ALA A 229 12.06 -17.71 8.47
C ALA A 229 11.86 -19.20 8.68
N ILE A 230 11.24 -19.84 7.70
CA ILE A 230 11.09 -21.28 7.56
C ILE A 230 11.77 -21.61 6.23
N ASP A 231 12.87 -22.35 6.32
CA ASP A 231 13.63 -22.83 5.18
C ASP A 231 13.36 -24.33 5.00
N SER A 232 13.09 -24.73 3.76
CA SER A 232 13.00 -26.14 3.38
C SER A 232 13.58 -26.29 1.98
N PRO A 233 14.30 -27.38 1.68
CA PRO A 233 14.80 -27.58 0.34
C PRO A 233 13.62 -27.71 -0.64
N VAL A 234 13.65 -26.90 -1.69
CA VAL A 234 12.66 -26.87 -2.80
C VAL A 234 12.62 -28.18 -3.60
N THR A 235 13.57 -29.08 -3.37
CA THR A 235 13.67 -30.39 -4.03
C THR A 235 14.06 -31.47 -3.03
N GLY A 236 13.37 -32.60 -3.05
CA GLY A 236 13.74 -33.81 -2.31
C GLY A 236 13.62 -35.05 -3.21
N MET A 237 14.33 -36.10 -2.87
CA MET A 237 14.14 -37.39 -3.54
C MET A 237 12.88 -38.07 -2.99
N VAL A 238 12.21 -38.85 -3.83
CA VAL A 238 11.09 -39.69 -3.37
C VAL A 238 11.58 -40.61 -2.25
N ASP A 239 10.76 -40.79 -1.22
CA ASP A 239 11.04 -41.61 -0.04
C ASP A 239 12.27 -41.16 0.78
N THR A 240 12.59 -39.86 0.78
CA THR A 240 13.62 -39.28 1.64
C THR A 240 13.04 -38.36 2.70
N THR A 241 13.69 -38.32 3.86
CA THR A 241 13.42 -37.31 4.90
C THR A 241 13.98 -35.97 4.45
N ILE A 242 13.13 -34.95 4.48
CA ILE A 242 13.49 -33.57 4.21
C ILE A 242 13.53 -32.85 5.55
N ASP A 243 14.69 -32.30 5.88
CA ASP A 243 14.81 -31.44 7.05
C ASP A 243 14.20 -30.07 6.75
N ILE A 244 13.45 -29.55 7.73
CA ILE A 244 12.88 -28.21 7.70
C ILE A 244 13.55 -27.44 8.82
N TYR A 245 14.15 -26.32 8.47
CA TYR A 245 14.82 -25.44 9.40
C TYR A 245 14.02 -24.17 9.55
N GLY A 246 14.29 -23.45 10.63
CA GLY A 246 13.78 -22.11 10.75
C GLY A 246 14.48 -21.36 11.86
N SER A 247 14.26 -20.06 11.84
CA SER A 247 14.77 -19.11 12.81
C SER A 247 13.74 -18.03 13.01
N ALA A 248 13.73 -17.43 14.19
CA ALA A 248 13.01 -16.20 14.41
C ALA A 248 13.89 -15.27 15.24
N TRP A 249 13.66 -13.98 15.07
CA TRP A 249 14.12 -12.99 16.01
C TRP A 249 12.98 -12.05 16.34
N VAL A 250 13.07 -11.48 17.54
CA VAL A 250 12.09 -10.55 18.09
C VAL A 250 12.86 -9.34 18.57
N ASP A 251 12.38 -8.16 18.20
CA ASP A 251 12.83 -6.88 18.74
C ASP A 251 11.63 -6.17 19.37
N VAL A 252 11.90 -5.44 20.44
CA VAL A 252 10.87 -4.72 21.20
C VAL A 252 11.36 -3.32 21.52
N GLY A 253 10.45 -2.35 21.40
CA GLY A 253 10.78 -0.97 21.70
C GLY A 253 11.20 -0.78 23.17
N PRO A 254 11.97 0.27 23.49
CA PRO A 254 12.57 0.48 24.82
C PRO A 254 11.55 0.65 25.96
N PHE A 255 10.27 0.91 25.64
CA PHE A 255 9.19 1.05 26.61
C PHE A 255 8.20 -0.13 26.59
N ASN A 256 8.42 -1.13 25.73
CA ASN A 256 7.59 -2.32 25.66
C ASN A 256 7.79 -3.18 26.93
N SER A 257 6.69 -3.65 27.52
CA SER A 257 6.72 -4.50 28.72
C SER A 257 6.86 -5.99 28.41
N ILE A 258 6.76 -6.38 27.14
CA ILE A 258 6.99 -7.74 26.67
C ILE A 258 8.47 -8.07 26.87
N THR A 259 8.73 -9.14 27.63
CA THR A 259 10.05 -9.75 27.72
C THR A 259 10.04 -11.00 26.87
N HIS A 260 11.00 -11.12 25.95
CA HIS A 260 11.18 -12.29 25.12
C HIS A 260 12.32 -13.14 25.69
N ASP A 261 11.99 -14.31 26.24
CA ASP A 261 12.98 -15.30 26.72
C ASP A 261 13.26 -16.35 25.63
N ARG A 262 12.19 -16.92 25.05
CA ARG A 262 12.25 -18.10 24.18
C ARG A 262 11.16 -18.10 23.12
N TYR A 263 11.41 -18.77 22.00
CA TYR A 263 10.39 -19.05 20.98
C TYR A 263 10.40 -20.52 20.57
N LYS A 264 9.23 -20.99 20.12
CA LYS A 264 9.08 -22.28 19.42
C LYS A 264 8.51 -22.03 18.05
N LEU A 265 9.17 -22.57 17.05
CA LEU A 265 8.71 -22.51 15.67
C LEU A 265 8.19 -23.89 15.26
N TYR A 266 6.95 -23.89 14.78
CA TYR A 266 6.29 -25.09 14.31
C TYR A 266 5.96 -24.96 12.82
N TRP A 267 5.97 -26.09 12.11
CA TRP A 267 5.62 -26.17 10.70
C TRP A 267 4.57 -27.25 10.44
N ALA A 268 3.68 -26.97 9.50
CA ALA A 268 2.72 -27.92 8.96
C ALA A 268 2.58 -27.70 7.45
N TYR A 269 2.18 -28.76 6.72
CA TYR A 269 1.70 -28.61 5.35
C TYR A 269 0.49 -27.68 5.30
N ASP A 270 0.27 -27.05 4.14
CA ASP A 270 -0.96 -26.31 3.91
C ASP A 270 -2.19 -27.21 4.10
N GLY A 271 -3.17 -26.72 4.87
CA GLY A 271 -4.33 -27.47 5.33
C GLY A 271 -4.04 -28.58 6.37
N GLY A 272 -2.79 -28.75 6.81
CA GLY A 272 -2.38 -29.74 7.80
C GLY A 272 -2.81 -29.39 9.22
N THR A 273 -3.15 -30.41 10.03
CA THR A 273 -3.51 -30.25 11.45
C THR A 273 -2.40 -30.69 12.40
N ILE A 274 -1.36 -31.35 11.89
CA ILE A 274 -0.22 -31.83 12.67
C ILE A 274 0.93 -30.83 12.49
N TRP A 275 1.31 -30.19 13.58
CA TRP A 275 2.39 -29.22 13.64
C TRP A 275 3.66 -29.88 14.18
N THR A 276 4.74 -29.80 13.42
CA THR A 276 6.06 -30.34 13.76
C THR A 276 6.93 -29.23 14.33
N LEU A 277 7.53 -29.43 15.50
CA LEU A 277 8.51 -28.50 16.07
C LEU A 277 9.78 -28.52 15.19
N ILE A 278 10.15 -27.36 14.64
CA ILE A 278 11.34 -27.22 13.78
C ILE A 278 12.46 -26.40 14.43
N HIS A 279 12.14 -25.59 15.44
CA HIS A 279 13.14 -24.85 16.21
C HIS A 279 12.64 -24.47 17.60
N GLU A 280 13.54 -24.47 18.58
CA GLU A 280 13.32 -23.93 19.93
C GLU A 280 14.60 -23.21 20.36
N SER A 281 14.47 -21.94 20.76
CA SER A 281 15.54 -21.11 21.33
C SER A 281 15.09 -20.51 22.65
#